data_AF-A0A9D0N310-F1
#
_entry.id   AF-A0A9D0N310-F1
#
_cell.length_a   1.000
_cell.length_b   1.000
_cell.length_c   1.000
_cell.angle_alpha   90.00
_cell.angle_beta   90.00
_cell.angle_gamma   90.00
#
_symmetry.space_group_name_H-M   'P 1'
#
loop_
_entity.id
_entity.type
_entity.pdbx_description
1 polymer ?
#
loop_
_entity_poly.entity_id
_entity_poly.type
_entity_poly.pdbx_seq_one_letter_code
_entity_poly.pdbx_strand_id
1 'polypeptide(L)'
;MYYLLESNSRPRRWIAKKTFIKGLKWWRGAVITMDVPNPLEFTLDPYEPRSPDEDQYMGAIIYTNPPVWRDDFIAALQECGTYNFDLYNVAIHDPDDGTVHTNYKAVNVLGLIA
;
A
#
# COMPACT_ATOMS: atom_id res chain seq x y z
N MET A 1 8.88 16.64 -11.15
CA MET A 1 9.23 15.56 -10.20
C MET A 1 8.89 14.25 -10.88
N TYR A 2 9.83 13.32 -11.00
CA TYR A 2 9.57 12.00 -11.61
C TYR A 2 9.35 10.99 -10.49
N TYR A 3 8.24 10.27 -10.52
CA TYR A 3 7.94 9.20 -9.58
C TYR A 3 8.37 7.88 -10.22
N LEU A 4 9.45 7.26 -9.72
CA LEU A 4 9.77 5.90 -10.14
C LEU A 4 8.85 4.93 -9.41
N LEU A 5 7.95 4.30 -10.17
CA LEU A 5 7.03 3.27 -9.69
C LEU A 5 7.77 2.09 -9.05
N GLU A 6 8.99 1.82 -9.53
CA GLU A 6 9.77 0.63 -9.18
C GLU A 6 11.30 0.92 -9.21
N SER A 7 11.78 2.05 -8.68
CA SER A 7 13.16 2.05 -8.12
C SER A 7 13.09 2.04 -6.62
N ASN A 8 12.96 0.83 -6.09
CA ASN A 8 14.05 0.39 -5.25
C ASN A 8 14.31 -1.06 -5.64
N SER A 9 15.30 -1.23 -6.51
CA SER A 9 15.95 -2.49 -6.79
C SER A 9 16.72 -2.95 -5.55
N ARG A 10 15.97 -3.21 -4.46
CA ARG A 10 16.51 -3.36 -3.10
C ARG A 10 17.31 -2.12 -2.64
N PRO A 11 17.22 -1.76 -1.35
CA PRO A 11 16.54 -2.46 -0.28
C PRO A 11 15.17 -1.79 0.08
N ARG A 12 14.21 -2.48 0.73
CA ARG A 12 12.91 -1.90 1.21
C ARG A 12 12.32 -2.64 2.42
N ARG A 13 11.42 -2.00 3.16
CA ARG A 13 10.60 -2.64 4.22
C ARG A 13 9.55 -3.61 3.66
N TRP A 14 9.27 -4.69 4.39
CA TRP A 14 8.30 -5.74 4.03
C TRP A 14 7.09 -5.74 4.99
N ILE A 15 5.97 -6.30 4.53
CA ILE A 15 4.74 -6.44 5.32
C ILE A 15 4.67 -7.85 5.88
N ALA A 16 4.80 -7.98 7.20
CA ALA A 16 4.65 -9.23 7.94
C ALA A 16 3.19 -9.68 8.01
N LYS A 17 2.32 -8.74 8.40
CA LYS A 17 0.91 -9.02 8.72
C LYS A 17 0.01 -8.04 8.00
N LYS A 18 -1.10 -8.56 7.49
CA LYS A 18 -2.15 -7.78 6.83
C LYS A 18 -3.52 -8.22 7.29
N THR A 19 -4.46 -7.29 7.27
CA THR A 19 -5.88 -7.58 7.47
C THR A 19 -6.40 -8.37 6.26
N PHE A 20 -6.83 -9.61 6.49
CA PHE A 20 -7.47 -10.44 5.47
C PHE A 20 -8.99 -10.36 5.56
N ILE A 21 -9.64 -10.02 4.45
CA ILE A 21 -11.10 -9.94 4.35
C ILE A 21 -11.58 -11.05 3.43
N LYS A 22 -12.36 -11.98 3.98
CA LYS A 22 -12.81 -13.17 3.26
C LYS A 22 -13.70 -12.78 2.08
N GLY A 23 -13.36 -13.27 0.89
CA GLY A 23 -14.14 -13.05 -0.34
C GLY A 23 -13.84 -11.73 -1.06
N LEU A 24 -13.02 -10.86 -0.48
CA LEU A 24 -12.61 -9.61 -1.10
C LEU A 24 -11.50 -9.85 -2.14
N LYS A 25 -11.65 -9.23 -3.32
CA LYS A 25 -10.63 -9.25 -4.37
C LYS A 25 -10.36 -7.84 -4.89
N TRP A 26 -9.18 -7.31 -4.56
CA TRP A 26 -8.73 -5.94 -4.86
C TRP A 26 -8.33 -5.68 -6.31
N TRP A 27 -8.15 -6.74 -7.11
CA TRP A 27 -7.69 -6.66 -8.50
C TRP A 27 -8.78 -7.00 -9.51
N ARG A 28 -10.06 -6.85 -9.12
CA ARG A 28 -11.19 -7.16 -10.01
C ARG A 28 -11.53 -6.03 -10.98
N GLY A 29 -11.02 -4.82 -10.79
CA GLY A 29 -11.44 -3.66 -11.58
C GLY A 29 -12.83 -3.14 -11.20
N ALA A 30 -13.50 -3.76 -10.23
CA ALA A 30 -14.86 -3.47 -9.81
C ALA A 30 -14.87 -2.76 -8.46
N VAL A 31 -15.91 -1.96 -8.24
CA VAL A 31 -16.16 -1.30 -6.94
C VAL A 31 -16.36 -2.37 -5.86
N ILE A 32 -15.72 -2.18 -4.71
CA ILE A 32 -15.91 -3.02 -3.54
C ILE A 32 -17.17 -2.55 -2.82
N THR A 33 -18.17 -3.43 -2.71
CA THR A 33 -19.46 -3.13 -2.09
C THR A 33 -19.63 -3.70 -0.69
N MET A 34 -18.69 -4.53 -0.24
CA MET A 34 -18.70 -5.06 1.12
C MET A 34 -18.11 -4.05 2.10
N ASP A 35 -18.48 -4.19 3.37
CA ASP A 35 -17.91 -3.38 4.43
C ASP A 35 -16.42 -3.71 4.63
N VAL A 36 -15.58 -2.69 4.58
CA VAL A 36 -14.13 -2.79 4.69
C VAL A 36 -13.73 -2.10 6.00
N PRO A 37 -12.97 -2.76 6.90
CA PRO A 37 -12.46 -2.14 8.11
C PRO A 37 -11.72 -0.83 7.80
N ASN A 38 -11.97 0.16 8.64
CA ASN A 38 -11.38 1.49 8.51
C ASN A 38 -10.80 1.91 9.88
N PRO A 39 -9.46 1.96 10.05
CA PRO A 39 -8.43 1.68 9.03
C PRO A 39 -8.22 0.17 8.76
N LEU A 40 -7.56 -0.14 7.64
CA LEU A 40 -6.96 -1.45 7.41
C LEU A 40 -5.62 -1.55 8.12
N GLU A 41 -5.50 -2.54 9.00
CA GLU A 41 -4.31 -2.74 9.81
C GLU A 41 -3.25 -3.58 9.07
N PHE A 42 -2.01 -3.10 9.08
CA PHE A 42 -0.83 -3.78 8.57
C PHE A 42 0.33 -3.69 9.56
N THR A 43 1.24 -4.65 9.53
CA THR A 43 2.45 -4.65 10.36
C THR A 43 3.66 -4.93 9.48
N LEU A 44 4.72 -4.13 9.63
CA LEU A 44 5.99 -4.37 8.96
C LEU A 44 6.72 -5.56 9.58
N ASP A 45 7.58 -6.22 8.80
CA ASP A 45 8.59 -7.13 9.35
C ASP A 45 9.60 -6.31 10.17
N PRO A 46 10.13 -6.84 11.29
CA PRO A 46 11.25 -6.21 11.98
C PRO A 46 12.43 -5.99 11.04
N TYR A 47 13.08 -4.83 11.11
CA TYR A 47 14.18 -4.52 10.22
C TYR A 47 15.37 -5.44 10.50
N GLU A 48 15.87 -6.11 9.46
CA GLU A 48 17.11 -6.88 9.55
C GLU A 48 18.27 -6.14 8.84
N PRO A 49 19.16 -5.42 9.56
CA PRO A 49 20.25 -4.64 8.96
C PRO A 49 21.26 -5.47 8.16
N ARG A 50 21.27 -6.79 8.34
CA ARG A 50 22.17 -7.72 7.65
C ARG A 50 21.57 -8.30 6.38
N SER A 51 20.28 -8.11 6.15
CA SER A 51 19.60 -8.58 4.96
C SER A 51 19.94 -7.66 3.78
N PRO A 52 20.53 -8.17 2.68
CA PRO A 52 20.81 -7.36 1.49
C PRO A 52 19.52 -6.94 0.74
N ASP A 53 18.38 -7.49 1.15
CA ASP A 53 17.08 -7.30 0.49
C ASP A 53 16.19 -6.30 1.26
N GLU A 54 16.63 -5.78 2.40
CA GLU A 54 15.86 -4.91 3.31
C GLU A 54 16.53 -3.56 3.58
N ASP A 55 15.71 -2.51 3.65
CA ASP A 55 16.13 -1.16 4.09
C ASP A 55 15.16 -0.66 5.15
N GLN A 56 15.57 0.39 5.86
CA GLN A 56 14.71 1.16 6.76
C GLN A 56 13.63 1.96 6.00
N TYR A 57 13.80 2.19 4.69
CA TYR A 57 12.90 3.04 3.92
C TYR A 57 11.66 2.28 3.38
N MET A 58 10.51 2.96 3.44
CA MET A 58 9.27 2.52 2.81
C MET A 58 9.11 3.14 1.42
N GLY A 59 8.81 2.30 0.42
CA GLY A 59 8.57 2.75 -0.94
C GLY A 59 7.25 3.52 -1.10
N ALA A 60 7.09 4.20 -2.24
CA ALA A 60 5.82 4.84 -2.62
C ALA A 60 4.71 3.81 -2.92
N ILE A 61 5.11 2.60 -3.34
CA ILE A 61 4.23 1.45 -3.55
C ILE A 61 4.75 0.29 -2.70
N ILE A 62 3.85 -0.31 -1.92
CA ILE A 62 4.10 -1.52 -1.14
C ILE A 62 3.35 -2.68 -1.79
N TYR A 63 4.11 -3.72 -2.15
CA TYR A 63 3.62 -4.89 -2.86
C TYR A 63 2.89 -5.83 -1.90
N THR A 64 1.60 -5.56 -1.70
CA THR A 64 0.70 -6.41 -0.93
C THR A 64 -0.64 -6.58 -1.67
N ASN A 65 -1.58 -7.28 -1.06
CA ASN A 65 -2.93 -7.45 -1.59
C ASN A 65 -3.91 -7.13 -0.46
N PRO A 66 -4.50 -5.91 -0.43
CA PRO A 66 -4.47 -4.85 -1.47
C PRO A 66 -3.10 -4.25 -1.74
N PRO A 67 -2.82 -3.67 -2.92
CA PRO A 67 -1.67 -2.78 -3.08
C PRO A 67 -1.82 -1.56 -2.16
N VAL A 68 -0.72 -1.09 -1.60
CA VAL A 68 -0.71 0.07 -0.69
C VAL A 68 0.18 1.17 -1.27
N TRP A 69 -0.36 2.36 -1.44
CA TRP A 69 0.28 3.50 -2.10
C TRP A 69 0.39 4.68 -1.15
N ARG A 70 1.50 5.42 -1.22
CA ARG A 70 1.72 6.62 -0.42
C ARG A 70 0.87 7.78 -0.95
N ASP A 71 0.44 8.66 -0.05
CA ASP A 71 -0.48 9.76 -0.38
C ASP A 71 0.09 10.73 -1.45
N ASP A 72 1.39 11.00 -1.44
CA ASP A 72 2.05 11.86 -2.43
C ASP A 72 2.07 11.24 -3.84
N PHE A 73 2.25 9.92 -3.93
CA PHE A 73 2.16 9.19 -5.17
C PHE A 73 0.73 9.18 -5.73
N ILE A 74 -0.27 9.00 -4.85
CA ILE A 74 -1.68 9.11 -5.22
C ILE A 74 -2.00 10.52 -5.75
N ALA A 75 -1.56 11.56 -5.04
CA ALA A 75 -1.77 12.95 -5.46
C ALA A 75 -1.17 13.20 -6.85
N ALA A 76 0.04 12.71 -7.11
CA ALA A 76 0.69 12.84 -8.42
C ALA A 76 -0.08 12.14 -9.55
N LEU A 77 -0.69 10.98 -9.29
CA LEU A 77 -1.56 10.30 -10.26
C LEU A 77 -2.82 11.13 -10.56
N GLN A 78 -3.42 11.70 -9.52
CA GLN A 78 -4.61 12.56 -9.66
C GLN A 78 -4.30 13.84 -10.43
N GLU A 79 -3.14 14.47 -10.18
CA GLU A 79 -2.65 15.63 -10.95
C GLU A 79 -2.49 15.31 -12.45
N CYS A 80 -2.14 14.07 -12.78
CA CYS A 80 -2.06 13.58 -14.16
C CYS A 80 -3.41 13.14 -14.74
N GLY A 81 -4.53 13.34 -14.03
CA GLY A 81 -5.87 12.98 -14.50
C GLY A 81 -6.28 11.52 -14.25
N THR A 82 -5.53 10.78 -13.42
CA THR A 82 -5.84 9.38 -13.09
C THR A 82 -6.67 9.31 -11.81
N TYR A 83 -7.93 8.87 -11.93
CA TYR A 83 -8.90 8.82 -10.82
C TYR A 83 -9.61 7.46 -10.70
N ASN A 84 -9.18 6.46 -11.47
CA ASN A 84 -9.81 5.15 -11.53
C ASN A 84 -9.38 4.25 -10.36
N PHE A 85 -9.54 4.72 -9.13
CA PHE A 85 -9.23 3.93 -7.95
C PHE A 85 -10.06 4.36 -6.74
N ASP A 86 -10.47 3.37 -5.93
CA ASP A 86 -10.98 3.62 -4.58
C ASP A 86 -9.82 3.56 -3.58
N LEU A 87 -9.86 4.46 -2.59
CA LEU A 87 -8.85 4.59 -1.56
C LEU A 87 -9.43 4.21 -0.19
N TYR A 88 -8.69 3.38 0.54
CA TYR A 88 -9.05 2.93 1.89
C TYR A 88 -7.95 3.32 2.86
N ASN A 89 -8.31 3.88 4.02
CA ASN A 89 -7.32 4.27 5.01
C ASN A 89 -6.58 3.04 5.55
N VAL A 90 -5.30 3.21 5.84
CA VAL A 90 -4.48 2.17 6.44
C VAL A 90 -3.78 2.70 7.67
N ALA A 91 -3.43 1.78 8.56
CA ALA A 91 -2.50 2.00 9.66
C ALA A 91 -1.41 0.92 9.53
N ILE A 92 -0.19 1.33 9.22
CA ILE A 92 0.96 0.44 9.10
C ILE A 92 1.81 0.59 10.36
N HIS A 93 1.87 -0.45 11.18
CA HIS A 93 2.63 -0.49 12.42
C HIS A 93 4.06 -0.92 12.16
N ASP A 94 5.03 -0.09 12.56
CA ASP A 94 6.45 -0.41 12.56
C ASP A 94 6.83 -1.04 13.92
N PRO A 95 7.30 -2.30 13.95
CA PRO A 95 7.68 -2.96 15.19
C PRO A 95 9.01 -2.46 15.79
N ASP A 96 9.83 -1.74 15.03
CA ASP A 96 11.19 -1.36 15.45
C ASP A 96 11.17 -0.11 16.34
N ASP A 97 10.27 0.84 16.08
CA ASP A 97 10.14 2.09 16.83
C ASP A 97 8.72 2.35 17.38
N GLY A 98 7.74 1.52 17.01
CA GLY A 98 6.34 1.68 17.40
C GLY A 98 5.57 2.73 16.61
N THR A 99 6.16 3.30 15.55
CA THR A 99 5.52 4.29 14.68
C THR A 99 4.33 3.67 13.94
N VAL A 100 3.25 4.44 13.78
CA VAL A 100 2.12 4.07 12.93
C VAL A 100 2.06 5.01 11.74
N HIS A 101 2.32 4.48 10.54
CA HIS A 101 2.24 5.24 9.30
C HIS A 101 0.81 5.27 8.77
N THR A 102 0.27 6.48 8.63
CA THR A 102 -1.10 6.75 8.13
C THR A 102 -1.14 7.53 6.81
N ASN A 103 0.04 7.84 6.25
CA ASN A 103 0.23 8.57 4.98
C ASN A 103 0.22 7.65 3.74
N TYR A 104 -0.50 6.53 3.86
CA TYR A 104 -0.68 5.52 2.83
C TYR A 104 -2.16 5.21 2.69
N LYS A 105 -2.55 4.63 1.55
CA LYS A 105 -3.88 4.07 1.29
C LYS A 105 -3.76 2.68 0.68
N ALA A 106 -4.66 1.78 1.07
CA ALA A 106 -4.92 0.57 0.32
C ALA A 106 -5.76 0.95 -0.91
N VAL A 107 -5.41 0.39 -2.06
CA VAL A 107 -5.96 0.84 -3.34
C VAL A 107 -6.69 -0.30 -4.04
N ASN A 108 -7.89 0.02 -4.51
CA ASN A 108 -8.65 -0.81 -5.44
C ASN A 108 -8.67 -0.12 -6.80
N VAL A 109 -7.93 -0.64 -7.78
CA VAL A 109 -7.93 -0.06 -9.13
C VAL A 109 -9.24 -0.43 -9.84
N LEU A 110 -9.92 0.59 -10.37
CA LEU A 110 -11.17 0.49 -11.10
C LEU A 110 -10.92 0.48 -12.61
N GLY A 111 -11.82 -0.15 -13.36
CA GLY A 111 -11.74 -0.20 -14.82
C GLY A 111 -12.38 -1.44 -15.44
N LEU A 112 -13.23 -2.17 -14.71
CA LEU A 112 -14.00 -3.26 -15.29
C LEU A 112 -15.00 -2.70 -16.31
N ILE A 113 -14.82 -3.07 -17.57
CA ILE A 113 -15.74 -2.78 -18.68
C ILE A 113 -16.61 -4.02 -18.90
N ALA A 114 -17.91 -3.81 -19.10
CA ALA A 114 -18.90 -4.87 -19.35
C ALA A 114 -18.94 -5.29 -20.83
#